data_AF-A0A6C1MYW7-F1
#
_entry.id   AF-A0A6C1MYW7-F1
#
_cell.length_a   1.000
_cell.length_b   1.000
_cell.length_c   1.000
_cell.angle_alpha   90.00
_cell.angle_beta   90.00
_cell.angle_gamma   90.00
#
_symmetry.space_group_name_H-M   'P 1'
#
loop_
_entity.id
_entity.type
_entity.pdbx_description
1 polymer ?
#
loop_
_entity_poly.entity_id
_entity_poly.type
_entity_poly.pdbx_seq_one_letter_code
_entity_poly.pdbx_strand_id
1 'polypeptide(L)'
;MVQAERSIRVAGLISLLALAAAVPAGYFLMPAVFVFPEELPERLAFAAQASIFVLLCVVIAIGMVSTARRFSPEDIGGSAARGPSEHIAIYVAFLQNTLEQAVIAVGLYFALATLLSGPWLALIPIGVLFFLVGRVLFLRGYSRGVEGRALGMTLTMTPTVLGYLLVIVLVVGKWI
;
A
#
# COMPACT_ATOMS: atom_id res chain seq x y z
N MET A 1 -11.95 11.11 21.07
CA MET A 1 -11.42 11.84 19.89
C MET A 1 -9.95 12.20 20.06
N VAL A 2 -9.55 12.89 21.13
CA VAL A 2 -8.13 13.28 21.39
C VAL A 2 -7.15 12.10 21.39
N GLN A 3 -7.51 10.95 21.98
CA GLN A 3 -6.65 9.76 22.04
C GLN A 3 -6.42 9.14 20.64
N ALA A 4 -7.49 9.03 19.84
CA ALA A 4 -7.42 8.56 18.47
C ALA A 4 -6.53 9.44 17.59
N GLU A 5 -6.65 10.77 17.71
CA GLU A 5 -5.78 11.71 17.01
C GLU A 5 -4.31 11.55 17.41
N ARG A 6 -4.03 11.42 18.71
CA ARG A 6 -2.66 11.17 19.20
C ARG A 6 -2.09 9.88 18.62
N SER A 7 -2.86 8.80 18.62
CA SER A 7 -2.43 7.52 18.04
C SER A 7 -2.13 7.64 16.55
N ILE A 8 -2.97 8.36 15.79
CA ILE A 8 -2.77 8.60 14.36
C ILE A 8 -1.48 9.42 14.13
N ARG A 9 -1.25 10.48 14.92
CA ARG A 9 -0.02 11.30 14.80
C ARG A 9 1.24 10.49 15.09
N VAL A 10 1.23 9.68 16.15
CA VAL A 10 2.37 8.81 16.51
C VAL A 10 2.60 7.77 15.41
N ALA A 11 1.56 7.11 14.93
CA ALA A 11 1.64 6.15 13.83
C ALA A 11 2.20 6.78 12.54
N GLY A 12 1.75 8.00 12.21
CA GLY A 12 2.24 8.77 11.08
C GLY A 12 3.72 9.12 11.22
N LEU A 13 4.16 9.56 12.41
CA LEU A 13 5.57 9.85 12.68
C LEU A 13 6.44 8.59 12.56
N ILE A 14 5.99 7.46 13.12
CA ILE A 14 6.70 6.18 12.99
C ILE A 14 6.85 5.79 11.52
N SER A 15 5.77 5.90 10.74
CA SER A 15 5.78 5.57 9.31
C SER A 15 6.70 6.48 8.51
N LEU A 16 6.71 7.78 8.84
CA LEU A 16 7.60 8.76 8.22
C LEU A 16 9.07 8.48 8.53
N LEU A 17 9.41 8.23 9.79
CA LEU A 17 10.78 7.92 10.21
C LEU A 17 11.25 6.58 9.62
N ALA A 18 10.38 5.57 9.60
CA ALA A 18 10.68 4.28 8.97
C ALA A 18 10.97 4.47 7.47
N LEU A 19 10.16 5.25 6.77
CA LEU A 19 10.38 5.54 5.35
C LEU A 19 11.66 6.36 5.12
N ALA A 20 11.90 7.37 5.95
CA ALA A 20 13.10 8.21 5.88
C ALA A 20 14.39 7.40 6.08
N ALA A 21 14.34 6.32 6.86
CA ALA A 21 15.44 5.36 6.99
C ALA A 21 15.49 4.37 5.81
N ALA A 22 14.34 3.87 5.36
CA ALA A 22 14.26 2.86 4.29
C ALA A 22 14.73 3.38 2.93
N VAL A 23 14.44 4.63 2.58
CA VAL A 23 14.84 5.24 1.30
C VAL A 23 16.36 5.25 1.09
N PRO A 24 17.18 5.87 1.97
CA PRO A 24 18.63 5.84 1.81
C PRO A 24 19.19 4.42 1.92
N ALA A 25 18.65 3.59 2.83
CA ALA A 25 19.06 2.20 2.92
C ALA A 25 18.83 1.45 1.60
N GLY A 26 17.67 1.61 0.95
CA GLY A 26 17.40 0.99 -0.34
C GLY A 26 18.29 1.54 -1.44
N TYR A 27 18.47 2.86 -1.49
CA TYR A 27 19.32 3.51 -2.49
C TYR A 27 20.78 3.02 -2.43
N PHE A 28 21.36 2.88 -1.24
CA PHE A 28 22.77 2.49 -1.09
C PHE A 28 22.98 0.97 -1.03
N LEU A 29 22.08 0.21 -0.41
CA LEU A 29 22.29 -1.21 -0.13
C LEU A 29 21.70 -2.13 -1.20
N MET A 30 20.58 -1.79 -1.83
CA MET A 30 19.98 -2.68 -2.84
C MET A 30 20.85 -2.86 -4.10
N PRO A 31 21.54 -1.82 -4.62
CA PRO A 31 22.43 -2.00 -5.78
C PRO A 31 23.57 -3.00 -5.54
N ALA A 32 23.92 -3.28 -4.28
CA ALA A 32 24.95 -4.28 -3.95
C ALA A 32 24.50 -5.73 -4.20
N VAL A 33 23.18 -5.97 -4.30
CA VAL A 33 22.59 -7.32 -4.43
C VAL A 33 21.61 -7.43 -5.60
N PHE A 34 21.24 -6.32 -6.23
CA PHE A 34 20.27 -6.25 -7.32
C PHE A 34 20.66 -5.19 -8.34
N VAL A 35 20.68 -5.55 -9.62
CA VAL A 35 20.92 -4.60 -10.71
C VAL A 35 19.59 -4.00 -11.14
N PHE A 36 19.43 -2.69 -10.93
CA PHE A 36 18.23 -1.98 -11.34
C PHE A 36 18.22 -1.74 -12.86
N PRO A 37 17.06 -1.85 -13.51
CA PRO A 37 16.94 -1.60 -14.94
C PRO A 37 17.12 -0.12 -15.27
N GLU A 38 17.75 0.16 -16.40
CA GLU A 38 17.96 1.53 -16.90
C GLU A 38 17.00 1.86 -18.05
N GLU A 39 16.72 0.89 -18.92
CA GLU A 39 15.88 1.09 -20.10
C GLU A 39 14.41 1.20 -19.73
N LEU A 40 13.67 2.11 -20.37
CA LEU A 40 12.27 2.37 -20.04
C LEU A 40 11.38 1.11 -20.07
N PRO A 41 11.45 0.24 -21.10
CA PRO A 41 10.64 -0.97 -21.12
C PRO A 41 10.90 -1.89 -19.92
N GLU A 42 12.15 -2.03 -19.50
CA GLU A 42 12.55 -2.87 -18.38
C GLU A 42 12.13 -2.27 -17.04
N ARG A 43 12.18 -0.94 -16.90
CA ARG A 43 11.67 -0.23 -15.72
C ARG A 43 10.17 -0.39 -15.55
N LEU A 44 9.42 -0.31 -16.64
CA LEU A 44 7.97 -0.55 -16.64
C LEU A 44 7.65 -2.02 -16.32
N ALA A 45 8.42 -2.96 -16.87
CA ALA A 45 8.30 -4.38 -16.53
C ALA A 45 8.58 -4.63 -15.04
N PHE A 46 9.61 -3.99 -14.49
CA PHE A 46 9.95 -4.08 -13.08
C PHE A 46 8.83 -3.53 -12.19
N ALA A 47 8.23 -2.38 -12.53
CA ALA A 47 7.07 -1.85 -11.82
C ALA A 47 5.88 -2.83 -11.86
N ALA A 48 5.56 -3.38 -13.03
CA ALA A 48 4.47 -4.34 -13.20
C ALA A 48 4.68 -5.62 -12.38
N GLN A 49 5.90 -6.17 -12.38
CA GLN A 49 6.27 -7.35 -11.60
C GLN A 49 6.19 -7.08 -10.10
N ALA A 50 6.69 -5.93 -9.64
CA ALA A 50 6.61 -5.52 -8.24
C ALA A 50 5.15 -5.31 -7.79
N SER A 51 4.29 -4.79 -8.66
CA SER A 51 2.86 -4.62 -8.39
C SER A 51 2.11 -5.93 -8.09
N ILE A 52 2.62 -7.08 -8.53
CA ILE A 52 1.99 -8.38 -8.23
C ILE A 52 1.87 -8.61 -6.72
N PHE A 53 2.87 -8.21 -5.93
CA PHE A 53 2.84 -8.37 -4.49
C PHE A 53 1.75 -7.52 -3.82
N VAL A 54 1.53 -6.30 -4.32
CA VAL A 54 0.42 -5.43 -3.86
C VAL A 54 -0.93 -6.00 -4.26
N LEU A 55 -1.06 -6.44 -5.52
CA LEU A 55 -2.30 -7.03 -6.03
C LEU A 55 -2.63 -8.36 -5.36
N LEU A 56 -1.63 -9.12 -4.90
CA LEU A 56 -1.85 -10.33 -4.12
C LEU A 56 -2.58 -10.03 -2.79
N CYS A 57 -2.33 -8.89 -2.15
CA CYS A 57 -3.12 -8.48 -0.98
C CYS A 57 -4.60 -8.27 -1.32
N VAL A 58 -4.90 -7.74 -2.51
CA VAL A 58 -6.29 -7.59 -2.99
C VAL A 58 -6.90 -8.98 -3.22
N VAL A 59 -6.19 -9.89 -3.87
CA VAL A 59 -6.64 -11.28 -4.07
C VAL A 59 -6.93 -11.97 -2.74
N ILE A 60 -6.05 -11.82 -1.75
CA ILE A 60 -6.26 -12.35 -0.40
C ILE A 60 -7.51 -11.73 0.24
N ALA A 61 -7.68 -10.41 0.18
CA ALA A 61 -8.85 -9.73 0.73
C ALA A 61 -10.16 -10.17 0.06
N ILE A 62 -10.15 -10.40 -1.26
CA ILE A 62 -11.28 -10.99 -2.00
C ILE A 62 -11.57 -12.40 -1.45
N GLY A 63 -10.54 -13.22 -1.30
CA GLY A 63 -10.66 -14.58 -0.75
C GLY A 63 -11.27 -14.60 0.65
N MET A 64 -10.87 -13.66 1.52
CA MET A 64 -11.44 -13.51 2.86
C MET A 64 -12.94 -13.21 2.82
N VAL A 65 -13.36 -12.22 2.02
CA VAL A 65 -14.78 -11.86 1.89
C VAL A 65 -15.58 -13.01 1.27
N SER A 66 -15.09 -13.60 0.19
CA SER A 66 -15.76 -14.72 -0.49
C SER A 66 -15.95 -15.93 0.43
N THR A 67 -14.91 -16.26 1.21
CA THR A 67 -14.98 -17.37 2.18
C THR A 67 -15.98 -17.05 3.28
N ALA A 68 -15.93 -15.85 3.85
CA ALA A 68 -16.84 -15.46 4.92
C ALA A 68 -18.31 -15.44 4.47
N ARG A 69 -18.60 -14.99 3.24
CA ARG A 69 -19.95 -15.01 2.66
C ARG A 69 -20.48 -16.42 2.47
N ARG A 70 -19.64 -17.35 2.01
CA ARG A 70 -20.05 -18.74 1.76
C ARG A 70 -20.62 -19.42 3.01
N PHE A 71 -20.12 -19.06 4.18
CA PHE A 71 -20.53 -19.63 5.46
C PHE A 71 -21.53 -18.78 6.24
N SER A 72 -22.05 -17.69 5.64
CA SER A 72 -23.06 -16.83 6.24
C SER A 72 -24.36 -16.88 5.45
N PRO A 73 -25.45 -17.45 6.00
CA PRO A 73 -26.75 -17.44 5.35
C PRO A 73 -27.25 -16.03 5.02
N GLU A 74 -26.87 -15.05 5.85
CA GLU A 74 -27.25 -13.65 5.67
C GLU A 74 -26.49 -12.96 4.53
N ASP A 75 -25.24 -13.40 4.25
CA ASP A 75 -24.36 -12.73 3.29
C ASP A 75 -24.13 -13.51 1.98
N ILE A 76 -24.65 -14.75 1.87
CA ILE A 76 -24.47 -15.62 0.71
C ILE A 76 -25.05 -15.01 -0.57
N GLY A 77 -26.11 -14.20 -0.46
CA GLY A 77 -26.71 -13.45 -1.58
C GLY A 77 -25.85 -12.28 -2.10
N GLY A 78 -24.74 -11.97 -1.41
CA GLY A 78 -23.82 -10.90 -1.80
C GLY A 78 -24.36 -9.48 -1.58
N SER A 79 -23.53 -8.49 -1.93
CA SER A 79 -23.82 -7.06 -1.66
C SER A 79 -25.06 -6.51 -2.36
N ALA A 80 -25.53 -7.16 -3.43
CA ALA A 80 -26.71 -6.72 -4.18
C ALA A 80 -28.02 -7.06 -3.46
N ALA A 81 -28.01 -8.07 -2.58
CA ALA A 81 -29.18 -8.47 -1.82
C ALA A 81 -29.35 -7.64 -0.53
N ARG A 82 -28.25 -7.39 0.18
CA ARG A 82 -28.21 -6.62 1.44
C ARG A 82 -26.80 -6.09 1.70
N GLY A 83 -26.71 -5.03 2.52
CA GLY A 83 -25.44 -4.60 3.11
C GLY A 83 -24.78 -5.71 3.97
N PRO A 84 -23.46 -5.62 4.21
CA PRO A 84 -22.73 -6.64 4.95
C PRO A 84 -23.23 -6.79 6.40
N SER A 85 -23.37 -8.04 6.86
CA SER A 85 -23.58 -8.35 8.27
C SER A 85 -22.41 -7.86 9.14
N GLU A 86 -22.62 -7.75 10.45
CA GLU A 86 -21.55 -7.44 11.41
C GLU A 86 -20.38 -8.44 11.33
N HIS A 87 -20.70 -9.70 11.01
CA HIS A 87 -19.72 -10.79 10.90
C HIS A 87 -18.72 -10.56 9.75
N ILE A 88 -19.15 -10.00 8.61
CA ILE A 88 -18.28 -9.78 7.45
C ILE A 88 -17.83 -8.33 7.26
N ALA A 89 -18.38 -7.39 8.04
CA ALA A 89 -18.16 -5.96 7.89
C ALA A 89 -16.67 -5.57 7.87
N ILE A 90 -15.85 -6.17 8.75
CA ILE A 90 -14.41 -5.92 8.81
C ILE A 90 -13.72 -6.35 7.51
N TYR A 91 -14.05 -7.52 6.97
CA TYR A 91 -13.41 -8.04 5.75
C TYR A 91 -13.82 -7.24 4.52
N VAL A 92 -15.09 -6.81 4.43
CA VAL A 92 -15.55 -5.94 3.34
C VAL A 92 -14.84 -4.58 3.40
N ALA A 93 -14.73 -3.98 4.58
CA ALA A 93 -14.03 -2.71 4.75
C ALA A 93 -12.52 -2.85 4.49
N PHE A 94 -11.92 -3.97 4.87
CA PHE A 94 -10.52 -4.28 4.56
C PHE A 94 -10.29 -4.42 3.06
N LEU A 95 -11.18 -5.14 2.34
CA LEU A 95 -11.11 -5.30 0.90
C LEU A 95 -11.22 -3.95 0.18
N GLN A 96 -12.23 -3.14 0.52
CA GLN A 96 -12.42 -1.83 -0.11
C GLN A 96 -11.19 -0.94 0.08
N ASN A 97 -10.70 -0.83 1.31
CA ASN A 97 -9.53 -0.01 1.60
C ASN A 97 -8.26 -0.54 0.91
N THR A 98 -8.09 -1.86 0.85
CA THR A 98 -6.93 -2.47 0.18
C THR A 98 -6.99 -2.28 -1.32
N LEU A 99 -8.17 -2.35 -1.94
CA LEU A 99 -8.34 -2.08 -3.37
C LEU A 99 -8.01 -0.62 -3.71
N GLU A 100 -8.59 0.34 -2.97
CA GLU A 100 -8.34 1.77 -3.17
C GLU A 100 -6.84 2.09 -3.05
N GLN A 101 -6.19 1.58 -2.00
CA GLN A 101 -4.77 1.83 -1.79
C GLN A 101 -3.89 1.08 -2.79
N ALA A 102 -4.28 -0.13 -3.22
CA ALA A 102 -3.53 -0.88 -4.24
C ALA A 102 -3.54 -0.15 -5.59
N VAL A 103 -4.70 0.36 -6.03
CA VAL A 103 -4.81 1.13 -7.29
C VAL A 103 -3.88 2.33 -7.27
N ILE A 104 -3.89 3.09 -6.17
CA ILE A 104 -3.06 4.29 -6.03
C ILE A 104 -1.57 3.91 -5.95
N ALA A 105 -1.19 2.87 -5.20
CA ALA A 105 0.20 2.42 -5.10
C ALA A 105 0.76 1.88 -6.42
N VAL A 106 -0.03 1.07 -7.15
CA VAL A 106 0.37 0.56 -8.47
C VAL A 106 0.54 1.70 -9.46
N GLY A 107 -0.40 2.66 -9.50
CA GLY A 107 -0.28 3.86 -10.33
C GLY A 107 1.00 4.65 -10.03
N LEU A 108 1.36 4.78 -8.75
CA LEU A 108 2.61 5.41 -8.35
C LEU A 108 3.84 4.66 -8.86
N TYR A 109 3.88 3.32 -8.78
CA TYR A 109 5.05 2.55 -9.22
C TYR A 109 5.33 2.72 -10.71
N PHE A 110 4.29 2.74 -11.53
CA PHE A 110 4.44 3.06 -12.95
C PHE A 110 4.91 4.50 -13.17
N ALA A 111 4.35 5.47 -12.45
CA ALA A 111 4.80 6.86 -12.55
C ALA A 111 6.29 7.01 -12.18
N LEU A 112 6.73 6.39 -11.08
CA LEU A 112 8.14 6.37 -10.68
C LEU A 112 9.02 5.70 -11.75
N ALA A 113 8.61 4.57 -12.31
CA ALA A 113 9.37 3.87 -13.35
C ALA A 113 9.52 4.67 -14.66
N THR A 114 8.57 5.55 -14.99
CA THR A 114 8.71 6.46 -16.13
C THR A 114 9.67 7.62 -15.90
N LEU A 115 9.93 7.99 -14.64
CA LEU A 115 10.66 9.20 -14.28
C LEU A 115 12.04 8.94 -13.71
N LEU A 116 12.24 7.80 -13.04
CA LEU A 116 13.45 7.42 -12.33
C LEU A 116 14.13 6.23 -12.99
N SER A 117 15.44 6.10 -12.81
CA SER A 117 16.23 4.93 -13.24
C SER A 117 17.31 4.59 -12.21
N GLY A 118 18.01 3.48 -12.43
CA GLY A 118 19.09 3.02 -11.56
C GLY A 118 18.66 2.85 -10.10
N PRO A 119 19.52 3.20 -9.12
CA PRO A 119 19.25 2.97 -7.69
C PRO A 119 17.96 3.63 -7.15
N TRP A 120 17.47 4.70 -7.78
CA TRP A 120 16.21 5.35 -7.36
C TRP A 120 14.97 4.46 -7.55
N LEU A 121 15.06 3.42 -8.38
CA LEU A 121 13.98 2.44 -8.51
C LEU A 121 13.78 1.60 -7.24
N ALA A 122 14.71 1.64 -6.27
CA ALA A 122 14.52 1.05 -4.94
C ALA A 122 13.27 1.56 -4.21
N LEU A 123 12.75 2.74 -4.57
CA LEU A 123 11.49 3.27 -4.02
C LEU A 123 10.29 2.34 -4.26
N ILE A 124 10.29 1.60 -5.38
CA ILE A 124 9.20 0.66 -5.72
C ILE A 124 9.17 -0.53 -4.74
N PRO A 125 10.23 -1.35 -4.58
CA PRO A 125 10.22 -2.46 -3.64
C PRO A 125 10.10 -2.02 -2.17
N ILE A 126 10.61 -0.83 -1.80
CA ILE A 126 10.32 -0.24 -0.47
C ILE A 126 8.82 0.01 -0.30
N GLY A 127 8.19 0.64 -1.30
CA GLY A 127 6.75 0.88 -1.31
C GLY A 127 5.96 -0.42 -1.17
N VAL A 128 6.37 -1.47 -1.90
CA VAL A 128 5.76 -2.81 -1.81
C VAL A 128 5.88 -3.35 -0.39
N LEU A 129 7.08 -3.34 0.20
CA LEU A 129 7.31 -3.83 1.57
C LEU A 129 6.42 -3.11 2.59
N PHE A 130 6.36 -1.78 2.52
CA PHE A 130 5.52 -0.97 3.39
C PHE A 130 4.03 -1.26 3.20
N PHE A 131 3.60 -1.48 1.96
CA PHE A 131 2.23 -1.89 1.65
C PHE A 131 1.90 -3.23 2.32
N LEU A 132 2.72 -4.26 2.09
CA LEU A 132 2.51 -5.61 2.65
C LEU A 132 2.43 -5.59 4.18
N VAL A 133 3.42 -4.99 4.84
CA VAL A 133 3.47 -4.87 6.30
C VAL A 133 2.30 -4.03 6.81
N GLY A 134 1.99 -2.94 6.13
CA GLY A 134 0.87 -2.07 6.45
C GLY A 134 -0.48 -2.79 6.42
N ARG A 135 -0.74 -3.64 5.40
CA ARG A 135 -1.98 -4.43 5.31
C ARG A 135 -2.11 -5.44 6.44
N VAL A 136 -1.03 -6.12 6.80
CA VAL A 136 -1.03 -7.07 7.92
C VAL A 136 -1.33 -6.37 9.25
N LEU A 137 -0.68 -5.24 9.51
CA LEU A 137 -0.89 -4.46 10.73
C LEU A 137 -2.29 -3.85 10.78
N PHE A 138 -2.79 -3.34 9.65
CA PHE A 138 -4.12 -2.77 9.54
C PHE A 138 -5.20 -3.79 9.89
N LEU A 139 -5.15 -4.98 9.28
CA LEU A 139 -6.12 -6.03 9.52
C LEU A 139 -6.07 -6.53 10.97
N ARG A 140 -4.87 -6.80 11.51
CA ARG A 140 -4.69 -7.22 12.92
C ARG A 140 -5.13 -6.15 13.92
N GLY A 141 -5.05 -4.89 13.55
CA GLY A 141 -5.43 -3.74 14.36
C GLY A 141 -6.91 -3.38 14.28
N TYR A 142 -7.64 -3.88 13.27
CA TYR A 142 -8.96 -3.38 12.90
C TYR A 142 -9.99 -3.50 14.02
N SER A 143 -10.03 -4.63 14.72
CA SER A 143 -10.98 -4.87 15.82
C SER A 143 -10.75 -3.98 17.04
N ARG A 144 -9.56 -3.36 17.16
CA ARG A 144 -9.23 -2.38 18.22
C ARG A 144 -9.62 -0.95 17.82
N GLY A 145 -10.43 -0.78 16.79
CA GLY A 145 -10.91 0.51 16.32
C GLY A 145 -9.84 1.35 15.62
N VAL A 146 -10.02 2.67 15.66
CA VAL A 146 -9.20 3.64 14.91
C VAL A 146 -7.73 3.58 15.33
N GLU A 147 -7.47 3.45 16.64
CA GLU A 147 -6.12 3.45 17.21
C GLU A 147 -5.31 2.23 16.75
N GLY A 148 -5.91 1.04 16.84
CA GLY A 148 -5.23 -0.20 16.47
C GLY A 148 -4.83 -0.29 15.00
N ARG A 149 -5.65 0.27 14.10
CA ARG A 149 -5.40 0.22 12.65
C ARG A 149 -4.58 1.38 12.11
N ALA A 150 -4.30 2.41 12.91
CA ALA A 150 -3.65 3.65 12.48
C ALA A 150 -2.24 3.41 11.90
N LEU A 151 -1.44 2.54 12.51
CA LEU A 151 -0.09 2.23 12.02
C LEU A 151 -0.11 1.53 10.66
N GLY A 152 -1.01 0.56 10.48
CA GLY A 152 -1.15 -0.11 9.18
C GLY A 152 -1.60 0.85 8.07
N MET A 153 -2.54 1.76 8.37
CA MET A 153 -2.96 2.80 7.44
C MET A 153 -1.80 3.71 7.03
N THR A 154 -1.09 4.26 8.02
CA THR A 154 -0.02 5.23 7.78
C THR A 154 1.18 4.60 7.09
N LEU A 155 1.57 3.38 7.46
CA LEU A 155 2.65 2.66 6.76
C LEU A 155 2.34 2.45 5.27
N THR A 156 1.08 2.23 4.91
CA THR A 156 0.69 2.05 3.50
C THR A 156 0.60 3.39 2.75
N MET A 157 0.05 4.41 3.40
CA MET A 157 -0.23 5.70 2.76
C MET A 157 0.97 6.63 2.69
N THR A 158 1.85 6.63 3.69
CA THR A 158 2.98 7.57 3.78
C THR A 158 3.94 7.47 2.57
N PRO A 159 4.41 6.28 2.15
CA PRO A 159 5.24 6.16 0.95
C PRO A 159 4.49 6.60 -0.32
N THR A 160 3.20 6.28 -0.38
CA THR A 160 2.36 6.57 -1.55
C THR A 160 2.14 8.08 -1.73
N VAL A 161 1.75 8.78 -0.67
CA VAL A 161 1.51 10.23 -0.70
C VAL A 161 2.79 10.99 -1.02
N LEU A 162 3.88 10.69 -0.32
CA LEU A 162 5.17 11.35 -0.57
C LEU A 162 5.73 11.02 -1.95
N GLY A 163 5.53 9.79 -2.42
CA GLY A 163 5.90 9.39 -3.78
C GLY A 163 5.15 10.17 -4.85
N TYR A 164 3.84 10.40 -4.69
CA TYR A 164 3.10 11.25 -5.62
C TYR A 164 3.55 12.71 -5.60
N LEU A 165 3.87 13.27 -4.42
CA LEU A 165 4.47 14.60 -4.34
C LEU A 165 5.80 14.67 -5.11
N LEU A 166 6.65 13.66 -4.96
CA LEU A 166 7.90 13.54 -5.74
C LEU A 166 7.61 13.47 -7.24
N VAL A 167 6.69 12.61 -7.68
CA VAL A 167 6.29 12.49 -9.09
C VAL A 167 5.83 13.83 -9.65
N ILE A 168 4.98 14.57 -8.92
CA ILE A 168 4.50 15.89 -9.33
C ILE A 168 5.67 16.86 -9.51
N VAL A 169 6.59 16.92 -8.54
CA VAL A 169 7.79 17.78 -8.63
C VAL A 169 8.64 17.42 -9.85
N LEU A 170 8.87 16.13 -10.11
CA LEU A 170 9.67 15.65 -11.24
C LEU A 170 9.01 15.92 -12.60
N VAL A 171 7.68 15.79 -12.69
CA VAL A 171 6.93 16.07 -13.92
C VAL A 171 6.93 17.57 -14.20
N VAL A 172 6.61 18.40 -13.21
CA VAL A 172 6.58 19.86 -13.37
C VAL A 172 7.98 20.38 -13.72
N GLY A 173 9.01 19.87 -13.04
CA GLY A 173 10.40 20.23 -13.35
C GLY A 173 10.91 19.79 -14.72
N LYS A 174 10.21 18.86 -15.40
CA LYS A 174 10.50 18.52 -16.81
C LYS A 174 9.82 19.46 -17.80
N TRP A 175 8.77 20.16 -17.40
CA TRP A 175 7.97 21.02 -18.28
C TRP A 175 8.42 22.47 -18.29
N ILE A 176 9.26 22.85 -17.32
CA ILE A 176 9.85 24.18 -17.17
C ILE A 176 11.32 24.09 -17.53
#